data_AF-A0A965FU38-F1
#
_entry.id   AF-A0A965FU38-F1
#
_cell.length_a   1.000
_cell.length_b   1.000
_cell.length_c   1.000
_cell.angle_alpha   90.00
_cell.angle_beta   90.00
_cell.angle_gamma   90.00
#
_symmetry.space_group_name_H-M   'P 1'
#
loop_
_entity.id
_entity.type
_entity.pdbx_description
1 polymer ?
#
loop_
_entity_poly.entity_id
_entity_poly.type
_entity_poly.pdbx_seq_one_letter_code
_entity_poly.pdbx_strand_id
1 'polypeptide(L)'
;MHFELRLWQFTKGVRHRIVFAVFIGMLSTILGVARLALLGWVIGLIFQGQNLSGLVTPIALTGGSIILRGLFEHWRIMVAHHTAAMVQMTLRQNLYDKIVELGPGYAGRQRSGELVLSMVDGIEQLETYFGEYLPQLLISAITPLLIFAFVAFLDLPVALTLFIAAMIALLAPSLWHKFDLKKSQERQKAYAAFASEFLDAVQGLATLKSFGQSGARAAFLTKKARDLFRSTMWVLATNSLSRGITDTSIALGAAVSLGLGAHRVATDQMELSALLIILMMGVE
;
A
#
# COMPACT_ATOMS: atom_id res chain seq x y z
N MET A 1 7.20 3.30 4.23
CA MET A 1 8.24 2.32 4.63
C MET A 1 9.32 2.36 3.57
N HIS A 2 10.58 2.59 3.95
CA HIS A 2 11.71 2.49 3.02
C HIS A 2 12.30 1.09 3.12
N PHE A 3 12.72 0.51 2.00
CA PHE A 3 13.40 -0.79 2.01
C PHE A 3 14.81 -0.62 2.58
N GLU A 4 15.03 -1.06 3.83
CA GLU A 4 16.34 -1.02 4.44
C GLU A 4 17.07 -2.35 4.24
N LEU A 5 18.19 -2.31 3.50
CA LEU A 5 19.07 -3.47 3.25
C LEU A 5 19.59 -4.13 4.55
N ARG A 6 19.66 -3.38 5.65
CA ARG A 6 20.04 -3.89 6.98
C ARG A 6 18.97 -4.83 7.54
N LEU A 7 17.68 -4.52 7.34
CA LEU A 7 16.57 -5.38 7.77
C LEU A 7 16.51 -6.69 6.98
N TRP A 8 16.91 -6.67 5.70
CA TRP A 8 17.01 -7.87 4.87
C TRP A 8 18.08 -8.88 5.35
N GLN A 9 19.04 -8.46 6.18
CA GLN A 9 20.00 -9.39 6.77
C GLN A 9 19.36 -10.26 7.86
N PHE A 10 18.34 -9.75 8.55
CA PHE A 10 17.59 -10.49 9.58
C PHE A 10 16.61 -11.52 9.00
N THR A 11 16.36 -11.54 7.69
CA THR A 11 15.56 -12.60 7.04
C THR A 11 16.34 -13.87 6.72
N LYS A 12 17.67 -13.91 6.99
CA LYS A 12 18.48 -15.12 6.80
C LYS A 12 17.87 -16.27 7.61
N GLY A 13 17.43 -17.33 6.92
CA GLY A 13 16.71 -18.47 7.49
C GLY A 13 15.26 -18.60 7.01
N VAL A 14 14.58 -17.47 6.74
CA VAL A 14 13.14 -17.45 6.43
C VAL A 14 12.86 -17.08 4.96
N ARG A 15 13.89 -16.74 4.18
CA ARG A 15 13.79 -16.37 2.76
C ARG A 15 13.03 -17.39 1.90
N HIS A 16 13.22 -18.68 2.14
CA HIS A 16 12.52 -19.73 1.39
C HIS A 16 11.00 -19.65 1.57
N ARG A 17 10.52 -19.32 2.78
CA ARG A 17 9.10 -19.12 3.06
C ARG A 17 8.55 -17.84 2.45
N ILE A 18 9.35 -16.77 2.44
CA ILE A 18 8.98 -15.52 1.77
C ILE A 18 8.82 -15.77 0.27
N VAL A 19 9.77 -16.48 -0.36
CA VAL A 19 9.67 -16.86 -1.79
C VAL A 19 8.45 -17.75 -2.03
N PHE A 20 8.18 -18.70 -1.15
CA PHE A 20 6.98 -19.55 -1.24
C PHE A 20 5.68 -18.74 -1.10
N ALA A 21 5.61 -17.78 -0.17
CA ALA A 21 4.48 -16.87 -0.02
C ALA A 21 4.28 -15.98 -1.25
N VAL A 22 5.37 -15.49 -1.84
CA VAL A 22 5.34 -14.74 -3.10
C VAL A 22 4.84 -15.64 -4.23
N PHE A 23 5.29 -16.88 -4.33
CA PHE A 23 4.84 -17.82 -5.36
C PHE A 23 3.34 -18.13 -5.25
N ILE A 24 2.84 -18.43 -4.05
CA ILE A 24 1.40 -18.60 -3.79
C ILE A 24 0.65 -17.31 -4.13
N GLY A 25 1.20 -16.16 -3.75
CA GLY A 25 0.60 -14.86 -4.06
C GLY A 25 0.53 -14.57 -5.55
N MET A 26 1.56 -14.87 -6.32
CA MET A 26 1.55 -14.76 -7.78
C MET A 26 0.50 -15.68 -8.40
N LEU A 27 0.33 -16.90 -7.88
CA LEU A 27 -0.69 -17.82 -8.35
C LEU A 27 -2.11 -17.30 -8.03
N SER A 28 -2.32 -16.74 -6.83
CA SER A 28 -3.55 -16.04 -6.45
C SER A 28 -3.84 -14.86 -7.41
N THR A 29 -2.82 -14.05 -7.73
CA THR A 29 -2.94 -12.94 -8.69
C THR A 29 -3.29 -13.42 -10.10
N ILE A 30 -2.63 -14.48 -10.59
CA ILE A 30 -2.94 -15.08 -11.91
C ILE A 30 -4.40 -15.54 -11.94
N LEU A 31 -4.88 -16.20 -10.89
CA LEU A 31 -6.28 -16.62 -10.77
C LEU A 31 -7.24 -15.43 -10.70
N GLY A 32 -6.80 -14.31 -10.10
CA GLY A 32 -7.53 -13.05 -10.10
C GLY A 32 -7.70 -12.44 -11.49
N VAL A 33 -6.61 -12.39 -12.26
CA VAL A 33 -6.62 -11.93 -13.65
C VAL A 33 -7.46 -12.88 -14.52
N ALA A 34 -7.25 -14.18 -14.39
CA ALA A 34 -8.01 -15.20 -15.12
C ALA A 34 -9.51 -15.09 -14.84
N ARG A 35 -9.93 -14.87 -13.58
CA ARG A 35 -11.33 -14.63 -13.23
C ARG A 35 -11.93 -13.48 -14.04
N LEU A 36 -11.24 -12.35 -14.15
CA LEU A 36 -11.75 -11.18 -14.88
C LEU A 36 -11.79 -11.41 -16.38
N ALA A 37 -10.78 -12.10 -16.93
CA ALA A 37 -10.79 -12.50 -18.33
C ALA A 37 -11.94 -13.47 -18.63
N LEU A 38 -12.18 -14.46 -17.77
CA LEU A 38 -13.31 -15.38 -17.91
C LEU A 38 -14.65 -14.66 -17.80
N LEU A 39 -14.78 -13.69 -16.89
CA LEU A 39 -15.98 -12.84 -16.78
C LEU A 39 -16.20 -12.00 -18.04
N GLY A 40 -15.16 -11.34 -18.56
CA GLY A 40 -15.24 -10.57 -19.81
C GLY A 40 -15.63 -11.46 -20.99
N TRP A 41 -15.09 -12.69 -21.03
CA TRP A 41 -15.43 -13.68 -22.05
C TRP A 41 -16.88 -14.17 -21.94
N VAL A 42 -17.38 -14.48 -20.73
CA VAL A 42 -18.79 -14.82 -20.48
C VAL A 42 -19.71 -13.72 -20.99
N ILE A 43 -19.41 -12.46 -20.66
CA ILE A 43 -20.20 -11.32 -21.13
C ILE A 43 -20.16 -11.25 -22.66
N GLY A 44 -18.97 -11.40 -23.29
CA GLY A 44 -18.84 -11.44 -24.74
C GLY A 44 -19.71 -12.50 -25.42
N LEU A 45 -19.73 -13.72 -24.87
CA LEU A 45 -20.56 -14.82 -25.39
C LEU A 45 -22.07 -14.54 -25.26
N ILE A 46 -22.49 -13.87 -24.18
CA ILE A 46 -23.89 -13.45 -24.00
C ILE A 46 -24.27 -12.43 -25.08
N PHE A 47 -23.40 -11.44 -25.36
CA PHE A 47 -23.63 -10.44 -26.41
C PHE A 47 -23.66 -11.07 -27.82
N GLN A 48 -22.96 -12.17 -28.03
CA GLN A 48 -23.00 -12.94 -29.29
C GLN A 48 -24.26 -13.83 -29.41
N GLY A 49 -25.13 -13.86 -28.40
CA GLY A 49 -26.39 -14.62 -28.44
C GLY A 49 -26.22 -16.13 -28.26
N GLN A 50 -25.15 -16.58 -27.59
CA GLN A 50 -24.95 -18.02 -27.34
C GLN A 50 -26.05 -18.63 -26.46
N ASN A 51 -26.39 -19.89 -26.75
CA ASN A 51 -27.37 -20.65 -25.97
C ASN A 51 -26.85 -20.94 -24.55
N LEU A 52 -27.78 -21.16 -23.61
CA LEU A 52 -27.48 -21.49 -22.20
C LEU A 52 -26.48 -22.64 -22.05
N SER A 53 -26.53 -23.66 -22.92
CA SER A 53 -25.59 -24.79 -22.89
C SER A 53 -24.14 -24.39 -23.18
N GLY A 54 -23.91 -23.37 -24.01
CA GLY A 54 -22.56 -22.83 -24.30
C GLY A 54 -22.01 -21.97 -23.17
N LEU A 55 -22.87 -21.44 -22.30
CA LEU A 55 -22.49 -20.57 -21.17
C LEU A 55 -22.14 -21.35 -19.90
N VAL A 56 -22.63 -22.59 -19.74
CA VAL A 56 -22.38 -23.40 -18.53
C VAL A 56 -20.89 -23.58 -18.28
N THR A 57 -20.10 -23.91 -19.31
CA THR A 57 -18.66 -24.16 -19.17
C THR A 57 -17.89 -22.90 -18.76
N PRO A 58 -18.00 -21.75 -19.45
CA PRO A 58 -17.36 -20.50 -19.02
C PRO A 58 -17.77 -20.04 -17.61
N ILE A 59 -19.05 -20.19 -17.26
CA ILE A 59 -19.55 -19.84 -15.92
C ILE A 59 -18.95 -20.76 -14.85
N ALA A 60 -18.91 -22.07 -15.11
CA ALA A 60 -18.32 -23.05 -14.19
C ALA A 60 -16.82 -22.80 -14.00
N LEU A 61 -16.08 -22.49 -15.07
CA LEU A 61 -14.67 -22.10 -15.01
C LEU A 61 -14.48 -20.81 -14.20
N THR A 62 -15.34 -19.82 -14.39
CA THR A 62 -15.30 -18.56 -13.62
C THR A 62 -15.51 -18.83 -12.14
N GLY A 63 -16.55 -19.60 -11.79
CA GLY A 63 -16.83 -20.00 -10.41
C GLY A 63 -15.69 -20.79 -9.77
N GLY A 64 -15.12 -21.74 -10.52
CA GLY A 64 -13.93 -22.49 -10.11
C GLY A 64 -12.73 -21.60 -9.84
N SER A 65 -12.46 -20.63 -10.72
CA SER A 65 -11.38 -19.64 -10.55
C SER A 65 -11.57 -18.76 -9.31
N ILE A 66 -12.81 -18.38 -8.98
CA ILE A 66 -13.13 -17.60 -7.77
C ILE A 66 -12.82 -18.41 -6.52
N ILE A 67 -13.29 -19.66 -6.45
CA ILE A 67 -13.06 -20.55 -5.30
C ILE A 67 -11.56 -20.80 -5.15
N LEU A 68 -10.87 -21.11 -6.26
CA LEU A 68 -9.45 -21.42 -6.26
C LEU A 68 -8.63 -20.20 -5.80
N ARG A 69 -8.93 -18.99 -6.31
CA ARG A 69 -8.31 -17.74 -5.82
C ARG A 69 -8.50 -17.60 -4.31
N GLY A 70 -9.71 -17.82 -3.80
CA GLY A 70 -9.99 -17.75 -2.36
C GLY A 70 -9.15 -18.73 -1.53
N LEU A 71 -8.97 -19.96 -2.01
CA LEU A 71 -8.13 -20.97 -1.36
C LEU A 71 -6.64 -20.58 -1.35
N PHE A 72 -6.10 -20.14 -2.50
CA PHE A 72 -4.71 -19.69 -2.59
C PHE A 72 -4.46 -18.43 -1.76
N GLU A 73 -5.42 -17.51 -1.72
CA GLU A 73 -5.34 -16.31 -0.90
C GLU A 73 -5.33 -16.66 0.60
N HIS A 74 -6.21 -17.57 1.03
CA HIS A 74 -6.20 -18.06 2.40
C HIS A 74 -4.87 -18.73 2.76
N TRP A 75 -4.34 -19.59 1.88
CA TRP A 75 -3.04 -20.22 2.09
C TRP A 75 -1.90 -19.19 2.14
N ARG A 76 -1.93 -18.15 1.30
CA ARG A 76 -0.96 -17.05 1.32
C ARG A 76 -0.94 -16.37 2.67
N ILE A 77 -2.11 -15.99 3.18
CA ILE A 77 -2.27 -15.32 4.48
C ILE A 77 -1.78 -16.22 5.62
N MET A 78 -2.13 -17.51 5.59
CA MET A 78 -1.69 -18.46 6.62
C MET A 78 -0.17 -18.65 6.62
N VAL A 79 0.45 -18.80 5.44
CA VAL A 79 1.91 -18.92 5.31
C VAL A 79 2.58 -17.62 5.78
N ALA A 80 2.06 -16.46 5.40
CA ALA A 80 2.56 -15.17 5.82
C ALA A 80 2.56 -15.03 7.35
N HIS A 81 1.43 -15.28 8.02
CA HIS A 81 1.34 -15.20 9.48
C HIS A 81 2.29 -16.17 10.19
N HIS A 82 2.34 -17.43 9.78
CA HIS A 82 3.25 -18.40 10.40
C HIS A 82 4.72 -18.00 10.20
N THR A 83 5.04 -17.42 9.05
CA THR A 83 6.38 -16.94 8.73
C THR A 83 6.75 -15.75 9.60
N ALA A 84 5.83 -14.82 9.78
CA ALA A 84 6.00 -13.64 10.59
C ALA A 84 6.17 -13.99 12.08
N ALA A 85 5.35 -14.89 12.62
CA ALA A 85 5.45 -15.38 13.99
C ALA A 85 6.82 -16.05 14.30
N MET A 86 7.38 -16.82 13.36
CA MET A 86 8.70 -17.44 13.55
C MET A 86 9.84 -16.40 13.54
N VAL A 87 9.76 -15.39 12.66
CA VAL A 87 10.72 -14.27 12.66
C VAL A 87 10.63 -13.51 13.98
N GLN A 88 9.41 -13.26 14.48
CA GLN A 88 9.15 -12.59 15.75
C GLN A 88 9.81 -13.34 16.92
N MET A 89 9.62 -14.66 17.00
CA MET A 89 10.22 -15.50 18.05
C MET A 89 11.75 -15.48 17.99
N THR A 90 12.33 -15.59 16.80
CA THR A 90 13.79 -15.58 16.61
C THR A 90 14.39 -14.23 17.01
N LEU A 91 13.74 -13.12 16.63
CA LEU A 91 14.19 -11.77 17.00
C LEU A 91 14.07 -11.52 18.52
N ARG A 92 12.98 -11.96 19.15
CA ARG A 92 12.79 -11.87 20.61
C ARG A 92 13.88 -12.63 21.36
N GLN A 93 14.22 -13.85 20.91
CA GLN A 93 15.30 -14.64 21.50
C GLN A 93 16.66 -13.95 21.36
N ASN A 94 17.02 -13.51 20.16
CA ASN A 94 18.30 -12.81 19.93
C ASN A 94 18.44 -11.52 20.76
N LEU A 95 17.35 -10.76 20.91
CA LEU A 95 17.33 -9.56 21.74
C LEU A 95 17.46 -9.91 23.23
N TYR A 96 16.74 -10.92 23.69
CA TYR A 96 16.84 -11.41 25.07
C TYR A 96 18.27 -11.86 25.39
N ASP A 97 18.86 -12.71 24.55
CA ASP A 97 20.22 -13.21 24.73
C ASP A 97 21.23 -12.07 24.75
N LYS A 98 21.04 -11.05 23.90
CA LYS A 98 21.93 -9.89 23.88
C LYS A 98 21.80 -9.02 25.14
N ILE A 99 20.59 -8.85 25.66
CA ILE A 99 20.36 -8.13 26.93
C ILE A 99 21.02 -8.89 28.09
N VAL A 100 20.91 -10.22 28.11
CA VAL A 100 21.55 -11.07 29.12
C VAL A 100 23.08 -10.98 29.01
N GLU A 101 23.64 -11.02 27.81
CA GLU A 101 25.08 -10.89 27.55
C GLU A 101 25.65 -9.52 28.01
N LEU A 102 24.89 -8.45 27.82
CA LEU A 102 25.27 -7.09 28.28
C LEU A 102 25.24 -6.93 29.80
N GLY A 103 24.54 -7.81 30.50
CA GLY A 103 24.52 -7.90 31.96
C GLY A 103 23.75 -6.77 32.68
N PRO A 104 23.69 -6.83 34.02
CA PRO A 104 22.87 -5.94 34.85
C PRO A 104 23.35 -4.47 34.82
N GLY A 105 24.63 -4.22 34.50
CA GLY A 105 25.18 -2.87 34.39
C GLY A 105 24.62 -2.05 33.22
N TYR A 106 24.17 -2.71 32.14
CA TYR A 106 23.49 -2.07 31.02
C TYR A 106 21.99 -1.95 31.29
N ALA A 107 21.35 -3.04 31.75
CA ALA A 107 19.92 -3.07 32.05
C ALA A 107 19.51 -2.09 33.16
N GLY A 108 20.37 -1.85 34.16
CA GLY A 108 20.12 -0.89 35.23
C GLY A 108 20.27 0.59 34.84
N ARG A 109 20.89 0.90 33.69
CA ARG A 109 21.06 2.29 33.20
C ARG A 109 19.95 2.74 32.25
N GLN A 110 19.20 1.81 31.68
CA GLN A 110 18.09 2.06 30.78
C GLN A 110 16.77 2.05 31.57
N ARG A 111 15.77 2.85 31.13
CA ARG A 111 14.41 2.70 31.67
C ARG A 111 13.88 1.34 31.22
N SER A 112 13.56 0.46 32.17
CA SER A 112 13.01 -0.87 31.91
C SER A 112 11.81 -0.84 30.95
N GLY A 113 10.95 0.18 31.05
CA GLY A 113 9.83 0.40 30.13
C GLY A 113 10.23 0.68 28.69
N GLU A 114 11.35 1.37 28.45
CA GLU A 114 11.82 1.73 27.11
C GLU A 114 12.44 0.52 26.38
N LEU A 115 13.11 -0.36 27.16
CA LEU A 115 13.59 -1.66 26.69
C LEU A 115 12.44 -2.61 26.35
N VAL A 116 11.41 -2.69 27.21
CA VAL A 116 10.23 -3.54 26.96
C VAL A 116 9.42 -3.03 25.78
N LEU A 117 9.18 -1.72 25.67
CA LEU A 117 8.50 -1.13 24.52
C LEU A 117 9.25 -1.40 23.21
N SER A 118 10.59 -1.28 23.22
CA SER A 118 11.40 -1.61 22.02
C SER A 118 11.36 -3.09 21.66
N MET A 119 11.28 -3.99 22.65
CA MET A 119 11.16 -5.45 22.43
C MET A 119 9.78 -5.88 21.95
N VAL A 120 8.71 -5.20 22.38
CA VAL A 120 7.34 -5.57 22.02
C VAL A 120 6.95 -4.85 20.73
N ASP A 121 6.88 -3.52 20.75
CA ASP A 121 6.36 -2.73 19.63
C ASP A 121 7.31 -2.76 18.43
N GLY A 122 8.63 -2.74 18.67
CA GLY A 122 9.64 -2.75 17.62
C GLY A 122 9.67 -4.07 16.84
N ILE A 123 9.46 -5.20 17.52
CA ILE A 123 9.46 -6.52 16.89
C ILE A 123 8.09 -6.81 16.23
N GLU A 124 6.99 -6.34 16.81
CA GLU A 124 5.66 -6.45 16.21
C GLU A 124 5.56 -5.71 14.88
N GLN A 125 6.18 -4.54 14.74
CA GLN A 125 6.26 -3.86 13.43
C GLN A 125 7.07 -4.64 12.38
N LEU A 126 8.08 -5.40 12.80
CA LEU A 126 8.85 -6.25 11.89
C LEU A 126 8.04 -7.46 11.40
N GLU A 127 7.07 -7.93 12.18
CA GLU A 127 6.12 -8.98 11.79
C GLU A 127 5.33 -8.56 10.54
N THR A 128 4.64 -7.42 10.61
CA THR A 128 3.88 -6.87 9.47
C THR A 128 4.80 -6.61 8.27
N TYR A 129 6.02 -6.15 8.51
CA TYR A 129 6.98 -5.87 7.45
C TYR A 129 7.37 -7.14 6.66
N PHE A 130 7.76 -8.21 7.36
CA PHE A 130 8.24 -9.43 6.71
C PHE A 130 7.11 -10.37 6.27
N GLY A 131 5.99 -10.39 6.99
CA GLY A 131 4.82 -11.22 6.71
C GLY A 131 3.97 -10.69 5.57
N GLU A 132 3.69 -9.38 5.55
CA GLU A 132 2.72 -8.79 4.62
C GLU A 132 3.37 -7.86 3.61
N TYR A 133 4.11 -6.85 4.10
CA TYR A 133 4.62 -5.78 3.24
C TYR A 133 5.60 -6.32 2.20
N LEU A 134 6.57 -7.13 2.61
CA LEU A 134 7.64 -7.58 1.74
C LEU A 134 7.17 -8.54 0.63
N PRO A 135 6.37 -9.60 0.92
CA PRO A 135 5.77 -10.41 -0.14
C PRO A 135 4.86 -9.57 -1.06
N GLN A 136 4.03 -8.70 -0.48
CA GLN A 136 3.11 -7.87 -1.26
C GLN A 136 3.87 -6.90 -2.17
N LEU A 137 5.00 -6.34 -1.74
CA LEU A 137 5.83 -5.46 -2.55
C LEU A 137 6.36 -6.18 -3.80
N LEU A 138 6.81 -7.43 -3.65
CA LEU A 138 7.26 -8.25 -4.79
C LEU A 138 6.10 -8.60 -5.72
N ILE A 139 4.96 -9.01 -5.17
CA ILE A 139 3.75 -9.32 -5.94
C ILE A 139 3.30 -8.07 -6.72
N SER A 140 3.12 -6.94 -6.05
CA SER A 140 2.70 -5.66 -6.66
C SER A 140 3.69 -5.10 -7.68
N ALA A 141 4.99 -5.45 -7.61
CA ALA A 141 5.95 -5.07 -8.64
C ALA A 141 5.79 -5.91 -9.92
N ILE A 142 5.38 -7.17 -9.80
CA ILE A 142 5.23 -8.10 -10.93
C ILE A 142 3.84 -8.01 -11.55
N THR A 143 2.79 -7.76 -10.76
CA THR A 143 1.40 -7.73 -11.22
C THR A 143 1.17 -6.83 -12.44
N PRO A 144 1.65 -5.56 -12.50
CA PRO A 144 1.46 -4.71 -13.66
C PRO A 144 2.09 -5.28 -14.94
N LEU A 145 3.24 -5.94 -14.84
CA LEU A 145 3.91 -6.59 -15.98
C LEU A 145 3.12 -7.81 -16.46
N LEU A 146 2.52 -8.56 -15.53
CA LEU A 146 1.68 -9.71 -15.83
C LEU A 146 0.39 -9.28 -16.55
N ILE A 147 -0.29 -8.26 -16.02
CA ILE A 147 -1.48 -7.67 -16.64
C ILE A 147 -1.13 -7.13 -18.03
N PHE A 148 -0.03 -6.40 -18.17
CA PHE A 148 0.44 -5.89 -19.46
C PHE A 148 0.69 -7.03 -20.45
N ALA A 149 1.42 -8.07 -20.07
CA ALA A 149 1.72 -9.20 -20.95
C ALA A 149 0.45 -9.91 -21.43
N PHE A 150 -0.54 -10.06 -20.55
CA PHE A 150 -1.82 -10.67 -20.90
C PHE A 150 -2.65 -9.77 -21.83
N VAL A 151 -2.77 -8.46 -21.54
CA VAL A 151 -3.51 -7.54 -22.40
C VAL A 151 -2.81 -7.33 -23.73
N ALA A 152 -1.47 -7.34 -23.77
CA ALA A 152 -0.69 -7.22 -25.00
C ALA A 152 -0.89 -8.42 -25.94
N PHE A 153 -1.18 -9.60 -25.39
CA PHE A 153 -1.57 -10.77 -26.18
C PHE A 153 -2.94 -10.58 -26.86
N LEU A 154 -3.86 -9.83 -26.25
CA LEU A 154 -5.16 -9.50 -26.83
C LEU A 154 -5.06 -8.36 -27.84
N ASP A 155 -4.50 -7.22 -27.40
CA ASP A 155 -4.29 -6.04 -28.23
C ASP A 155 -3.15 -5.17 -27.70
N LEU A 156 -2.05 -5.11 -28.46
CA LEU A 156 -0.84 -4.39 -28.06
C LEU A 156 -1.03 -2.87 -27.93
N PRO A 157 -1.73 -2.17 -28.85
CA PRO A 157 -1.96 -0.72 -28.71
C PRO A 157 -2.70 -0.35 -27.42
N VAL A 158 -3.78 -1.06 -27.09
CA VAL A 158 -4.54 -0.81 -25.86
C VAL A 158 -3.73 -1.20 -24.61
N ALA A 159 -2.94 -2.28 -24.68
CA ALA A 159 -2.03 -2.65 -23.59
C ALA A 159 -1.01 -1.54 -23.28
N LEU A 160 -0.42 -0.95 -24.32
CA LEU A 160 0.56 0.13 -24.17
C LEU A 160 -0.05 1.38 -23.55
N THR A 161 -1.27 1.76 -23.92
CA THR A 161 -1.92 2.93 -23.32
C THR A 161 -2.23 2.73 -21.84
N LEU A 162 -2.72 1.55 -21.45
CA LEU A 162 -2.93 1.20 -20.05
C LEU A 162 -1.61 1.19 -19.27
N PHE A 163 -0.56 0.61 -19.84
CA PHE A 163 0.75 0.54 -19.18
C PHE A 163 1.37 1.92 -18.98
N ILE A 164 1.31 2.79 -20.00
CA ILE A 164 1.79 4.17 -19.90
C ILE A 164 0.99 4.92 -18.83
N ALA A 165 -0.34 4.79 -18.81
CA ALA A 165 -1.17 5.43 -17.81
C ALA A 165 -0.86 4.94 -16.39
N ALA A 166 -0.66 3.63 -16.20
CA ALA A 166 -0.28 3.03 -14.93
C ALA A 166 1.10 3.53 -14.46
N MET A 167 2.08 3.64 -15.38
CA MET A 167 3.40 4.19 -15.07
C MET A 167 3.35 5.67 -14.72
N ILE A 168 2.53 6.47 -15.41
CA ILE A 168 2.31 7.88 -15.05
C ILE A 168 1.65 7.97 -13.67
N ALA A 169 0.61 7.18 -13.39
CA ALA A 169 -0.05 7.15 -12.08
C ALA A 169 0.92 6.77 -10.95
N LEU A 170 1.87 5.86 -11.21
CA LEU A 170 2.90 5.45 -10.25
C LEU A 170 4.01 6.50 -10.07
N LEU A 171 4.50 7.08 -11.16
CA LEU A 171 5.70 7.92 -11.16
C LEU A 171 5.40 9.42 -10.97
N ALA A 172 4.26 9.92 -11.44
CA ALA A 172 3.93 11.34 -11.37
C ALA A 172 3.84 11.89 -9.92
N PRO A 173 3.27 11.16 -8.93
CA PRO A 173 3.30 11.59 -7.53
C PRO A 173 4.70 11.79 -6.97
N SER A 174 5.70 11.06 -7.49
CA SER A 174 7.11 11.18 -7.02
C SER A 174 7.70 12.57 -7.26
N LEU A 175 7.24 13.29 -8.29
CA LEU A 175 7.65 14.66 -8.59
C LEU A 175 7.21 15.64 -7.47
N TRP A 176 6.08 15.34 -6.82
CA TRP A 176 5.55 16.13 -5.71
C TRP A 176 6.13 15.76 -4.34
N HIS A 177 6.82 14.63 -4.24
CA HIS A 177 7.29 14.09 -2.97
C HIS A 177 8.17 15.07 -2.16
N LYS A 178 9.02 15.86 -2.84
CA LYS A 178 9.85 16.89 -2.18
C LYS A 178 9.01 17.98 -1.51
N PHE A 179 7.89 18.38 -2.13
CA PHE A 179 6.98 19.36 -1.57
C PHE A 179 6.25 18.80 -0.34
N ASP A 180 5.76 17.57 -0.42
CA ASP A 180 5.13 16.86 0.70
C ASP A 180 6.07 16.75 1.90
N LEU A 181 7.33 16.35 1.65
CA LEU A 181 8.34 16.23 2.70
C LEU A 181 8.60 17.59 3.37
N LYS A 182 8.75 18.65 2.57
CA LYS A 182 8.94 20.01 3.10
C LYS A 182 7.76 20.47 3.95
N LYS A 183 6.51 20.26 3.49
CA LYS A 183 5.32 20.63 4.26
C LYS A 183 5.15 19.80 5.53
N SER A 184 5.48 18.52 5.48
CA SER A 184 5.48 17.65 6.67
C SER A 184 6.49 18.13 7.72
N GLN A 185 7.69 18.53 7.30
CA GLN A 185 8.71 19.11 8.19
C GLN A 185 8.28 20.47 8.77
N GLU A 186 7.69 21.35 7.96
CA GLU A 186 7.12 22.63 8.43
C GLU A 186 6.05 22.37 9.52
N ARG A 187 5.18 21.37 9.32
CA ARG A 187 4.15 20.98 10.29
C ARG A 187 4.77 20.43 11.57
N GLN A 188 5.79 19.58 11.47
CA GLN A 188 6.49 19.03 12.63
C GLN A 188 7.13 20.14 13.49
N LYS A 189 7.75 21.14 12.85
CA LYS A 189 8.30 22.32 13.55
C LYS A 189 7.21 23.15 14.23
N ALA A 190 6.09 23.41 13.53
CA ALA A 190 4.96 24.15 14.10
C ALA A 190 4.33 23.42 15.28
N TYR A 191 4.21 22.09 15.20
CA TYR A 191 3.70 21.24 16.26
C TYR A 191 4.61 21.27 17.50
N ALA A 192 5.91 21.08 17.32
CA ALA A 192 6.87 21.13 18.42
C ALA A 192 6.87 22.49 19.14
N ALA A 193 6.81 23.58 18.37
CA ALA A 193 6.73 24.92 18.92
C ALA A 193 5.42 25.14 19.72
N PHE A 194 4.28 24.73 19.18
CA PHE A 194 3.00 24.82 19.89
C PHE A 194 2.98 23.97 21.16
N ALA A 195 3.46 22.72 21.10
CA ALA A 195 3.48 21.80 22.24
C ALA A 195 4.36 22.33 23.38
N SER A 196 5.54 22.89 23.07
CA SER A 196 6.42 23.50 24.06
C SER A 196 5.78 24.70 24.75
N GLU A 197 5.17 25.62 23.98
CA GLU A 197 4.52 26.82 24.53
C GLU A 197 3.27 26.46 25.35
N PHE A 198 2.54 25.42 24.94
CA PHE A 198 1.38 24.92 25.67
C PHE A 198 1.80 24.31 27.01
N LEU A 199 2.84 23.47 27.02
CA LEU A 199 3.35 22.86 28.25
C LEU A 199 3.84 23.91 29.24
N ASP A 200 4.62 24.89 28.77
CA ASP A 200 5.10 26.00 29.60
C ASP A 200 3.94 26.80 30.20
N ALA A 201 2.91 27.11 29.41
CA ALA A 201 1.72 27.81 29.90
C ALA A 201 0.93 27.00 30.94
N VAL A 202 0.87 25.67 30.79
CA VAL A 202 0.20 24.78 31.77
C VAL A 202 1.00 24.70 33.07
N GLN A 203 2.33 24.55 32.98
CA GLN A 203 3.22 24.52 34.15
C GLN A 203 3.24 25.87 34.89
N GLY A 204 3.23 26.98 34.16
CA GLY A 204 3.21 28.34 34.68
C GLY A 204 1.82 28.92 34.97
N LEU A 205 0.75 28.11 34.90
CA LEU A 205 -0.63 28.61 34.93
C LEU A 205 -0.98 29.36 36.22
N ALA A 206 -0.49 28.87 37.37
CA ALA A 206 -0.69 29.54 38.66
C ALA A 206 -0.08 30.95 38.67
N THR A 207 1.14 31.09 38.15
CA THR A 207 1.84 32.39 38.00
C THR A 207 1.12 33.30 37.00
N LEU A 208 0.70 32.76 35.85
CA LEU A 208 -0.07 33.54 34.87
C LEU A 208 -1.42 34.03 35.42
N LYS A 209 -2.01 33.30 36.36
CA LYS A 209 -3.23 33.71 37.06
C LYS A 209 -2.95 34.77 38.12
N SER A 210 -1.91 34.61 38.94
CA SER A 210 -1.57 35.57 39.99
C SER A 210 -1.19 36.95 39.44
N PHE A 211 -0.57 37.01 38.26
CA PHE A 211 -0.20 38.26 37.58
C PHE A 211 -1.24 38.77 36.59
N GLY A 212 -2.41 38.12 36.47
CA GLY A 212 -3.47 38.54 35.52
C GLY A 212 -3.12 38.39 34.02
N GLN A 213 -2.04 37.68 33.69
CA GLN A 213 -1.51 37.54 32.31
C GLN A 213 -2.10 36.36 31.52
N SER A 214 -3.04 35.62 32.10
CA SER A 214 -3.64 34.43 31.48
C SER A 214 -4.25 34.71 30.09
N GLY A 215 -4.91 35.87 29.91
CA GLY A 215 -5.52 36.24 28.63
C GLY A 215 -4.49 36.52 27.53
N ALA A 216 -3.42 37.25 27.85
CA ALA A 216 -2.34 37.54 26.91
C ALA A 216 -1.62 36.27 26.45
N ARG A 217 -1.34 35.34 27.39
CA ARG A 217 -0.74 34.04 27.06
C ARG A 217 -1.67 33.17 26.20
N ALA A 218 -2.98 33.18 26.49
CA ALA A 218 -3.97 32.46 25.70
C ALA A 218 -4.08 33.00 24.25
N ALA A 219 -4.01 34.32 24.05
CA ALA A 219 -4.00 34.92 22.71
C ALA A 219 -2.74 34.53 21.92
N PHE A 220 -1.58 34.51 22.58
CA PHE A 220 -0.34 34.04 21.99
C PHE A 220 -0.40 32.55 21.59
N LEU A 221 -0.92 31.68 22.47
CA LEU A 221 -1.13 30.26 22.19
C LEU A 221 -2.09 30.06 21.02
N THR A 222 -3.15 30.87 20.93
CA THR A 222 -4.11 30.84 19.80
C THR A 222 -3.41 31.13 18.48
N LYS A 223 -2.45 32.06 18.45
CA LYS A 223 -1.63 32.34 17.25
C LYS A 223 -0.80 31.11 16.85
N LYS A 224 -0.11 30.49 17.81
CA LYS A 224 0.68 29.26 17.56
C LYS A 224 -0.20 28.09 17.09
N ALA A 225 -1.37 27.92 17.69
CA ALA A 225 -2.35 26.93 17.28
C ALA A 225 -2.83 27.17 15.83
N ARG A 226 -3.03 28.44 15.44
CA ARG A 226 -3.39 28.82 14.07
C ARG A 226 -2.27 28.52 13.07
N ASP A 227 -1.01 28.74 13.44
CA ASP A 227 0.15 28.40 12.60
C ASP A 227 0.24 26.88 12.38
N LEU A 228 0.06 26.09 13.44
CA LEU A 228 -0.04 24.62 13.36
C LEU A 228 -1.21 24.17 12.47
N PHE A 229 -2.39 24.79 12.64
CA PHE A 229 -3.57 24.49 11.82
C PHE A 229 -3.29 24.74 10.33
N ARG A 230 -2.74 25.91 9.99
CA ARG A 230 -2.40 26.27 8.60
C ARG A 230 -1.37 25.30 8.00
N SER A 231 -0.34 24.95 8.76
CA SER A 231 0.67 24.00 8.29
C SER A 231 0.09 22.60 8.08
N THR A 232 -0.82 22.17 8.95
CA THR A 232 -1.56 20.91 8.81
C THR A 232 -2.44 20.91 7.57
N MET A 233 -3.18 22.00 7.31
CA MET A 233 -3.98 22.14 6.09
C MET A 233 -3.13 22.06 4.83
N TRP A 234 -1.91 22.63 4.84
CA TRP A 234 -1.00 22.51 3.70
C TRP A 234 -0.53 21.07 3.46
N VAL A 235 -0.22 20.30 4.51
CA VAL A 235 0.11 18.86 4.36
C VAL A 235 -1.07 18.09 3.76
N LEU A 236 -2.29 18.37 4.21
CA LEU A 236 -3.49 17.75 3.64
C LEU A 236 -3.69 18.16 2.18
N ALA A 237 -3.51 19.43 1.84
CA ALA A 237 -3.67 19.93 0.48
C ALA A 237 -2.68 19.27 -0.50
N THR A 238 -1.41 19.12 -0.10
CA THR A 238 -0.40 18.49 -0.96
C THR A 238 -0.62 16.99 -1.10
N ASN A 239 -1.01 16.29 -0.03
CA ASN A 239 -1.42 14.89 -0.09
C ASN A 239 -2.63 14.70 -1.02
N SER A 240 -3.63 15.58 -0.94
CA SER A 240 -4.80 15.54 -1.83
C SER A 240 -4.42 15.79 -3.28
N LEU A 241 -3.49 16.70 -3.55
CA LEU A 241 -2.99 16.97 -4.90
C LEU A 241 -2.24 15.76 -5.47
N SER A 242 -1.38 15.12 -4.68
CA SER A 242 -0.66 13.90 -5.05
C SER A 242 -1.62 12.74 -5.39
N ARG A 243 -2.68 12.57 -4.58
CA ARG A 243 -3.78 11.64 -4.89
C ARG A 243 -4.54 12.03 -6.16
N GLY A 244 -4.87 13.31 -6.31
CA GLY A 244 -5.58 13.82 -7.49
C GLY A 244 -4.81 13.58 -8.80
N ILE A 245 -3.48 13.69 -8.79
CA ILE A 245 -2.62 13.33 -9.94
C ILE A 245 -2.77 11.84 -10.29
N THR A 246 -2.74 10.97 -9.27
CA THR A 246 -2.89 9.53 -9.44
C THR A 246 -4.26 9.18 -10.02
N ASP A 247 -5.34 9.70 -9.41
CA ASP A 247 -6.72 9.42 -9.82
C ASP A 247 -7.01 9.94 -11.22
N THR A 248 -6.51 11.14 -11.56
CA THR A 248 -6.66 11.72 -12.90
C THR A 248 -5.91 10.89 -13.95
N SER A 249 -4.72 10.39 -13.62
CA SER A 249 -3.92 9.54 -14.53
C SER A 249 -4.63 8.22 -14.81
N ILE A 250 -5.23 7.59 -13.78
CA ILE A 250 -6.03 6.37 -13.91
C ILE A 250 -7.27 6.64 -14.79
N ALA A 251 -8.02 7.71 -14.50
CA ALA A 251 -9.24 8.05 -15.23
C ALA A 251 -8.97 8.37 -16.71
N LEU A 252 -7.95 9.18 -17.00
CA LEU A 252 -7.54 9.48 -18.38
C LEU A 252 -7.02 8.23 -19.10
N GLY A 253 -6.23 7.41 -18.40
CA GLY A 253 -5.73 6.14 -18.92
C GLY A 253 -6.85 5.19 -19.34
N ALA A 254 -7.84 5.01 -18.46
CA ALA A 254 -9.03 4.20 -18.74
C ALA A 254 -9.84 4.79 -19.91
N ALA A 255 -10.10 6.11 -19.91
CA ALA A 255 -10.87 6.76 -20.97
C ALA A 255 -10.20 6.63 -22.35
N VAL A 256 -8.89 6.87 -22.44
CA VAL A 256 -8.12 6.74 -23.69
C VAL A 256 -8.08 5.28 -24.14
N SER A 257 -7.83 4.35 -23.23
CA SER A 257 -7.74 2.92 -23.57
C SER A 257 -9.08 2.36 -24.03
N LEU A 258 -10.20 2.77 -23.42
CA LEU A 258 -11.54 2.41 -23.85
C LEU A 258 -11.91 3.06 -25.18
N GLY A 259 -11.58 4.33 -25.40
CA GLY A 259 -11.81 5.01 -26.66
C GLY A 259 -11.06 4.35 -27.82
N LEU A 260 -9.77 4.03 -27.62
CA LEU A 260 -8.97 3.28 -28.59
C LEU A 260 -9.49 1.87 -28.79
N GLY A 261 -9.83 1.16 -27.72
CA GLY A 261 -10.40 -0.18 -27.79
C GLY A 261 -11.72 -0.22 -28.57
N ALA A 262 -12.62 0.73 -28.32
CA ALA A 262 -13.87 0.86 -29.06
C ALA A 262 -13.64 1.16 -30.55
N HIS A 263 -12.68 2.04 -30.87
CA HIS A 263 -12.31 2.32 -32.27
C HIS A 263 -11.74 1.07 -32.97
N ARG A 264 -10.96 0.26 -32.27
CA ARG A 264 -10.39 -0.99 -32.81
C ARG A 264 -11.44 -2.08 -33.02
N VAL A 265 -12.43 -2.17 -32.14
CA VAL A 265 -13.60 -3.03 -32.37
C VAL A 265 -14.42 -2.54 -33.57
N ALA A 266 -14.64 -1.23 -33.69
CA ALA A 266 -15.40 -0.65 -34.80
C ALA A 266 -14.70 -0.79 -36.17
N THR A 267 -13.39 -1.03 -36.19
CA THR A 267 -12.59 -1.27 -37.41
C THR A 267 -12.30 -2.75 -37.65
N ASP A 268 -12.99 -3.65 -36.93
CA ASP A 268 -12.83 -5.12 -36.98
C ASP A 268 -11.39 -5.61 -36.69
N GLN A 269 -10.58 -4.78 -36.01
CA GLN A 269 -9.21 -5.13 -35.60
C GLN A 269 -9.16 -5.87 -34.26
N MET A 270 -10.26 -5.86 -33.50
CA MET A 270 -10.37 -6.48 -32.20
C MET A 270 -11.78 -7.00 -31.96
N GLU A 271 -11.92 -8.19 -31.38
CA GLU A 271 -13.23 -8.74 -31.03
C GLU A 271 -13.85 -7.98 -29.83
N LEU A 272 -15.17 -7.86 -29.80
CA LEU A 272 -15.89 -7.23 -28.67
C LEU A 272 -15.60 -7.95 -27.34
N SER A 273 -15.42 -9.28 -27.36
CA SER A 273 -15.07 -10.07 -26.18
C SER A 273 -13.71 -9.66 -25.61
N ALA A 274 -12.72 -9.38 -26.46
CA ALA A 274 -11.41 -8.88 -26.05
C ALA A 274 -11.51 -7.49 -25.39
N LEU A 275 -12.32 -6.57 -25.94
CA LEU A 275 -12.57 -5.27 -25.30
C LEU A 275 -13.21 -5.42 -23.91
N LEU A 276 -14.18 -6.32 -23.77
CA LEU A 276 -14.85 -6.58 -22.49
C LEU A 276 -13.88 -7.19 -21.46
N ILE A 277 -12.98 -8.08 -21.89
CA ILE A 277 -11.91 -8.61 -21.04
C ILE A 277 -10.99 -7.47 -20.56
N ILE A 278 -10.55 -6.60 -21.46
CA ILE A 278 -9.69 -5.47 -21.12
C ILE A 278 -10.39 -4.51 -20.15
N LEU A 279 -11.69 -4.22 -20.38
CA LEU A 279 -12.51 -3.41 -19.49
C LEU A 279 -12.61 -4.03 -18.08
N MET A 280 -12.83 -5.35 -17.99
CA MET A 280 -12.87 -6.04 -16.70
C MET A 280 -11.51 -6.02 -16.00
N MET A 281 -10.41 -6.14 -16.74
CA MET A 281 -9.06 -6.07 -16.19
C MET A 281 -8.70 -4.68 -15.67
N GLY A 282 -9.27 -3.61 -16.23
CA GLY A 282 -9.10 -2.26 -15.69
C GLY A 282 -9.69 -2.02 -14.29
N VAL A 283 -10.36 -3.03 -13.71
CA VAL A 283 -10.88 -3.01 -12.33
C VAL A 283 -9.86 -3.50 -11.29
N GLU A 284 -8.83 -4.27 -11.67
CA GLU A 284 -7.70 -4.67 -10.79
C GLU A 284 -6.51 -3.72 -10.94
#